data_AF-A0A3B0P001-F1
#
_entry.id   AF-A0A3B0P001-F1
#
_cell.length_a   1.000
_cell.length_b   1.000
_cell.length_c   1.000
_cell.angle_alpha   90.00
_cell.angle_beta   90.00
_cell.angle_gamma   90.00
#
_symmetry.space_group_name_H-M   'P 1'
#
loop_
_entity.id
_entity.type
_entity.pdbx_description
1 polymer ?
#
loop_
_entity_poly.entity_id
_entity_poly.type
_entity_poly.pdbx_seq_one_letter_code
_entity_poly.pdbx_strand_id
1 'polypeptide(L)'
;MKHPNQVRKTKINNQEYEIKFFYSNAKHVYLTYEDGAFLVRGSIINLLNSRFENFLNKAMLNILKKLSLKSKPKLEIDTLNKKIYYFGNLLNYQIKNNLIYLIDAKNNIIKKFKKSNNDKFDDAFLIKNFLKKELLSKFDFFAKEAANSILKKNLDFKYSLRDKKTSW
;
A
#
# COMPACT_ATOMS: atom_id res chain seq x y z
N MET A 1 11.89 -6.73 17.34
CA MET A 1 10.98 -7.86 16.98
C MET A 1 11.30 -9.04 17.88
N LYS A 2 10.31 -9.82 18.33
CA LYS A 2 10.58 -11.08 19.04
C LYS A 2 11.33 -12.05 18.11
N HIS A 3 12.30 -12.79 18.64
CA HIS A 3 12.97 -13.85 17.88
C HIS A 3 11.97 -14.98 17.56
N PRO A 4 12.07 -15.62 16.38
CA PRO A 4 11.25 -16.77 16.06
C PRO A 4 11.58 -17.94 17.00
N ASN A 5 10.57 -18.70 17.37
CA ASN A 5 10.75 -19.91 18.17
C ASN A 5 11.37 -21.04 17.35
N GLN A 6 11.05 -21.10 16.05
CA GLN A 6 11.63 -22.07 15.12
C GLN A 6 11.75 -21.42 13.74
N VAL A 7 12.80 -21.78 13.01
CA VAL A 7 12.99 -21.43 11.61
C VAL A 7 13.08 -22.71 10.81
N ARG A 8 12.33 -22.81 9.71
CA ARG A 8 12.45 -23.88 8.72
C ARG A 8 12.73 -23.29 7.36
N LYS A 9 13.39 -24.05 6.50
CA LYS A 9 13.56 -23.72 5.10
C LYS A 9 12.75 -24.69 4.25
N THR A 10 12.16 -24.18 3.19
CA THR A 10 11.48 -25.00 2.20
C THR A 10 11.77 -24.50 0.80
N LYS A 11 11.69 -25.40 -0.18
CA LYS A 11 11.92 -25.08 -1.58
C LYS A 11 10.59 -25.15 -2.34
N ILE A 12 10.20 -24.05 -2.96
CA ILE A 12 9.00 -23.96 -3.80
C ILE A 12 9.41 -23.36 -5.14
N ASN A 13 9.06 -24.01 -6.25
CA ASN A 13 9.39 -23.56 -7.62
C ASN A 13 10.87 -23.18 -7.80
N ASN A 14 11.77 -24.04 -7.32
CA ASN A 14 13.23 -23.84 -7.33
C ASN A 14 13.78 -22.66 -6.53
N GLN A 15 12.94 -21.91 -5.80
CA GLN A 15 13.37 -20.86 -4.89
C GLN A 15 13.28 -21.34 -3.43
N GLU A 16 14.30 -21.01 -2.63
CA GLU A 16 14.33 -21.32 -1.21
C GLU A 16 13.64 -20.20 -0.42
N TYR A 17 12.74 -20.58 0.49
CA TYR A 17 12.00 -19.68 1.36
C TYR A 17 12.20 -20.04 2.82
N GLU A 18 12.30 -19.00 3.65
CA GLU A 18 12.36 -19.14 5.10
C GLU A 18 10.95 -19.08 5.70
N ILE A 19 10.67 -19.99 6.64
CA ILE A 19 9.44 -20.03 7.43
C ILE A 19 9.80 -19.83 8.91
N LYS A 20 9.36 -18.72 9.48
CA LYS A 20 9.58 -18.34 10.88
C LYS A 20 8.32 -18.63 11.68
N PHE A 21 8.43 -19.51 12.67
CA PHE A 21 7.35 -19.91 13.57
C PHE A 21 7.42 -19.12 14.87
N PHE A 22 6.26 -18.60 15.28
CA PHE A 22 6.07 -17.87 16.52
C PHE A 22 4.95 -18.55 17.30
N TYR A 23 5.33 -19.20 18.40
CA TYR A 23 4.37 -19.91 19.23
C TYR A 23 3.57 -18.92 20.09
N SER A 24 2.25 -19.09 20.07
CA SER A 24 1.31 -18.27 20.84
C SER A 24 0.12 -19.10 21.30
N ASN A 25 -0.63 -18.62 22.28
CA ASN A 25 -1.85 -19.30 22.74
C ASN A 25 -3.07 -19.04 21.82
N ALA A 26 -2.83 -18.70 20.55
CA ALA A 26 -3.89 -18.41 19.60
C ALA A 26 -4.62 -19.70 19.19
N LYS A 27 -5.96 -19.63 19.18
CA LYS A 27 -6.84 -20.72 18.71
C LYS A 27 -6.66 -21.01 17.22
N HIS A 28 -6.36 -19.99 16.43
CA HIS A 28 -6.18 -20.07 14.98
C HIS A 28 -4.71 -19.96 14.59
N VAL A 29 -4.37 -20.53 13.43
CA VAL A 29 -3.06 -20.38 12.82
C VAL A 29 -3.12 -19.29 11.75
N TYR A 30 -2.20 -18.34 11.82
CA TYR A 30 -2.06 -17.25 10.86
C TYR A 30 -0.77 -17.41 10.09
N LEU A 31 -0.85 -17.26 8.76
CA LEU A 31 0.29 -17.24 7.85
C LEU A 31 0.34 -15.90 7.12
N THR A 32 1.44 -15.17 7.25
CA THR A 32 1.72 -13.96 6.48
C THR A 32 3.05 -14.08 5.74
N TYR A 33 3.27 -13.22 4.74
CA TYR A 33 4.54 -13.11 4.03
C TYR A 33 5.04 -11.68 4.12
N GLU A 34 6.15 -11.49 4.81
CA GLU A 34 6.73 -10.19 5.17
C GLU A 34 8.25 -10.28 4.99
N ASP A 35 8.85 -9.26 4.37
CA ASP A 35 10.31 -9.12 4.20
C ASP A 35 11.03 -10.37 3.66
N GLY A 36 10.39 -11.08 2.72
CA GLY A 36 10.98 -12.24 2.07
C GLY A 36 10.78 -13.57 2.82
N ALA A 37 10.16 -13.55 4.01
CA ALA A 37 9.94 -14.74 4.84
C ALA A 37 8.45 -14.99 5.12
N PHE A 38 8.09 -16.26 5.25
CA PHE A 38 6.77 -16.67 5.74
C PHE A 38 6.76 -16.64 7.26
N LEU A 39 5.77 -15.96 7.85
CA LEU A 39 5.60 -15.89 9.30
C LEU A 39 4.37 -16.71 9.70
N VAL A 40 4.57 -17.70 10.56
CA VAL A 40 3.52 -18.55 11.09
C VAL A 40 3.31 -18.23 12.57
N ARG A 41 2.07 -17.94 12.96
CA ARG A 41 1.67 -17.69 14.35
C ARG A 41 0.56 -18.64 14.77
N GLY A 42 0.72 -19.35 15.87
CA GLY A 42 -0.30 -20.25 16.41
C GLY A 42 0.19 -21.07 17.60
N SER A 43 -0.70 -21.87 18.18
CA SER A 43 -0.35 -22.81 19.25
C SER A 43 0.48 -23.98 18.73
N ILE A 44 1.46 -24.43 19.52
CA ILE A 44 2.34 -25.57 19.19
C ILE A 44 1.53 -26.80 18.76
N ILE A 45 0.45 -27.10 19.49
CA ILE A 45 -0.41 -28.27 19.24
C ILE A 45 -0.97 -28.24 17.81
N ASN A 46 -1.38 -27.07 17.33
CA ASN A 46 -1.93 -26.91 15.99
C ASN A 46 -0.85 -26.96 14.89
N LEU A 47 0.40 -26.64 15.23
CA LEU A 47 1.52 -26.55 14.28
C LEU A 47 2.27 -27.87 14.07
N LEU A 48 2.07 -28.86 14.94
CA LEU A 48 2.71 -30.18 14.84
C LEU A 48 1.83 -31.24 14.15
N ASN A 49 0.64 -30.87 13.68
CA ASN A 49 -0.31 -31.79 13.06
C ASN A 49 -0.06 -31.95 11.54
N SER A 50 -0.22 -33.15 10.98
CA SER A 50 -0.15 -33.39 9.53
C SER A 50 -1.14 -32.55 8.72
N ARG A 51 -2.31 -32.22 9.29
CA ARG A 51 -3.28 -31.29 8.68
C ARG A 51 -2.69 -29.90 8.47
N PHE A 52 -1.79 -29.47 9.35
CA PHE A 52 -1.14 -28.17 9.24
C PHE A 52 -0.11 -28.12 8.11
N GLU A 53 0.68 -29.17 7.89
CA GLU A 53 1.62 -29.21 6.77
C GLU A 53 0.92 -29.08 5.41
N ASN A 54 -0.23 -29.74 5.24
CA ASN A 54 -1.07 -29.59 4.04
C ASN A 54 -1.65 -28.18 3.89
N PHE A 55 -2.10 -27.57 5.00
CA PHE A 55 -2.55 -26.19 5.02
C PHE A 55 -1.43 -25.22 4.64
N LEU A 56 -0.24 -25.41 5.23
CA LEU A 56 0.92 -24.54 5.06
C LEU A 56 1.34 -24.51 3.59
N ASN A 57 1.54 -25.68 2.96
CA ASN A 57 1.90 -25.78 1.55
C ASN A 57 0.89 -25.09 0.63
N LYS A 58 -0.41 -25.35 0.83
CA LYS A 58 -1.48 -24.74 0.02
C LYS A 58 -1.58 -23.23 0.23
N ALA A 59 -1.45 -22.77 1.47
CA ALA A 59 -1.54 -21.35 1.82
C ALA A 59 -0.33 -20.57 1.28
N MET A 60 0.88 -21.12 1.40
CA MET A 60 2.10 -20.53 0.84
C MET A 60 2.00 -20.36 -0.68
N LEU A 61 1.60 -21.41 -1.41
CA LEU A 61 1.41 -21.34 -2.86
C LEU A 61 0.39 -20.27 -3.26
N ASN A 62 -0.73 -20.17 -2.54
CA ASN A 62 -1.75 -19.14 -2.78
C ASN A 62 -1.22 -17.72 -2.54
N ILE A 63 -0.41 -17.52 -1.50
CA ILE A 63 0.21 -16.22 -1.21
C ILE A 63 1.20 -15.85 -2.33
N LEU A 64 2.08 -16.78 -2.73
CA LEU A 64 3.03 -16.56 -3.83
C LEU A 64 2.33 -16.23 -5.15
N LYS A 65 1.24 -16.95 -5.47
CA LYS A 65 0.42 -16.65 -6.66
C LYS A 65 -0.21 -15.25 -6.60
N LYS A 66 -0.65 -14.80 -5.42
CA LYS A 66 -1.16 -13.43 -5.25
C LYS A 66 -0.06 -12.38 -5.37
N LEU A 67 1.16 -12.68 -4.96
CA LEU A 67 2.30 -11.78 -5.10
C LEU A 67 2.74 -11.66 -6.56
N SER A 68 2.79 -12.76 -7.31
CA SER A 68 3.12 -12.73 -8.74
C SER A 68 2.07 -11.97 -9.58
N LEU A 69 0.79 -12.08 -9.22
CA LEU A 69 -0.29 -11.32 -9.86
C LEU A 69 -0.32 -9.84 -9.50
N LYS A 70 0.33 -9.44 -8.39
CA LYS A 70 0.44 -8.05 -7.94
C LYS A 70 1.84 -7.51 -8.21
N SER A 71 2.30 -7.50 -9.46
CA SER A 71 3.25 -6.46 -9.85
C SER A 71 2.47 -5.14 -9.94
N LYS A 72 2.12 -4.56 -8.78
CA LYS A 72 1.70 -3.16 -8.77
C LYS A 72 2.84 -2.40 -9.44
N PRO A 73 2.57 -1.61 -10.50
CA PRO A 73 3.62 -0.81 -11.09
C PRO A 73 4.23 0.02 -9.96
N LYS A 74 5.54 -0.10 -9.77
CA LYS A 74 6.23 0.80 -8.84
C LYS A 74 5.91 2.21 -9.34
N LEU A 75 5.27 3.03 -8.51
CA LEU A 75 5.01 4.44 -8.80
C LEU A 75 6.31 5.27 -8.70
N GLU A 76 7.43 4.65 -9.02
CA GLU A 76 8.72 5.29 -9.12
C GLU A 76 8.74 6.11 -10.41
N ILE A 77 9.40 7.26 -10.33
CA ILE A 77 9.65 8.09 -11.50
C ILE A 77 10.83 7.47 -12.21
N ASP A 78 10.59 6.99 -13.43
CA ASP A 78 11.61 6.39 -14.25
C ASP A 78 12.42 7.51 -14.91
N THR A 79 13.58 7.81 -14.32
CA THR A 79 14.47 8.86 -14.80
C THR A 79 15.21 8.48 -16.08
N LEU A 80 15.40 7.18 -16.33
CA LEU A 80 16.08 6.67 -17.51
C LEU A 80 15.19 6.80 -18.75
N ASN A 81 13.95 6.31 -18.66
CA ASN A 81 12.99 6.37 -19.75
C ASN A 81 12.17 7.67 -19.74
N LYS A 82 12.42 8.56 -18.77
CA LYS A 82 11.69 9.81 -18.54
C LYS A 82 10.17 9.61 -18.46
N LYS A 83 9.75 8.62 -17.68
CA LYS A 83 8.33 8.24 -17.51
C LYS A 83 7.85 8.43 -16.08
N ILE A 84 6.58 8.77 -15.94
CA ILE A 84 5.93 9.06 -14.67
C ILE A 84 4.45 8.70 -14.72
N TYR A 85 3.92 8.14 -13.63
CA TYR A 85 2.48 8.06 -13.41
C TYR A 85 1.93 9.37 -12.84
N TYR A 86 1.05 10.02 -13.59
CA TYR A 86 0.34 11.24 -13.20
C TYR A 86 -1.16 10.95 -13.09
N PHE A 87 -1.68 10.90 -11.86
CA PHE A 87 -3.09 10.59 -11.56
C PHE A 87 -3.65 9.38 -12.32
N GLY A 88 -2.88 8.29 -12.41
CA GLY A 88 -3.29 7.04 -13.05
C GLY A 88 -2.87 6.89 -14.51
N ASN A 89 -2.43 7.97 -15.17
CA ASN A 89 -1.95 7.93 -16.54
C ASN A 89 -0.41 7.87 -16.58
N LEU A 90 0.14 6.96 -17.39
CA LEU A 90 1.57 6.95 -17.67
C LEU A 90 1.88 8.06 -18.68
N LEU A 91 2.68 9.04 -18.26
CA LEU A 91 3.12 10.18 -19.06
C LEU A 91 4.63 10.13 -19.25
N ASN A 92 5.09 10.77 -20.32
CA ASN A 92 6.50 11.11 -20.49
C ASN A 92 6.76 12.47 -19.84
N TYR A 93 7.99 12.73 -19.41
CA TYR A 93 8.40 14.07 -19.02
C TYR A 93 9.61 14.57 -19.81
N GLN A 94 9.65 15.88 -20.06
CA GLN A 94 10.75 16.55 -20.74
C GLN A 94 11.20 17.76 -19.96
N ILE A 95 12.49 18.06 -20.04
CA ILE A 95 13.09 19.23 -19.40
C ILE A 95 13.64 20.14 -20.49
N LYS A 96 13.08 21.34 -20.59
CA LYS A 96 13.51 22.37 -21.54
C LYS A 96 13.38 23.73 -20.87
N ASN A 97 14.33 24.64 -21.11
CA ASN A 97 14.27 26.03 -20.65
C ASN A 97 13.92 26.15 -19.15
N ASN A 98 14.53 25.31 -18.31
CA ASN A 98 14.28 25.27 -16.87
C ASN A 98 12.81 24.98 -16.46
N LEU A 99 12.08 24.28 -17.32
CA LEU A 99 10.72 23.82 -17.09
C LEU A 99 10.67 22.30 -17.27
N ILE A 100 9.88 21.65 -16.41
CA ILE A 100 9.51 20.24 -16.56
C ILE A 100 8.12 20.21 -17.19
N TYR A 101 8.01 19.49 -18.31
CA TYR A 101 6.77 19.29 -19.07
C TYR A 101 6.32 17.85 -18.89
N LEU A 102 5.06 17.64 -18.48
CA LEU A 102 4.39 16.34 -18.48
C LEU A 102 3.60 16.20 -19.77
N ILE A 103 3.87 15.13 -20.51
CA ILE A 103 3.43 14.92 -21.89
C ILE A 103 2.71 13.58 -22.00
N ASP A 104 1.53 13.57 -22.62
CA ASP A 104 0.77 12.34 -22.87
C ASP A 104 1.34 11.50 -24.04
N ALA A 105 0.75 10.34 -24.27
CA ALA A 105 1.14 9.47 -25.39
C ALA A 105 0.90 10.09 -26.78
N LYS A 106 0.09 11.16 -26.86
CA LYS A 106 -0.22 11.90 -28.09
C LYS A 106 0.63 13.16 -28.24
N ASN A 107 1.69 13.32 -27.43
CA ASN A 107 2.56 14.48 -27.39
C ASN A 107 1.90 15.81 -26.94
N ASN A 108 0.73 15.75 -26.29
CA ASN A 108 0.12 16.94 -25.70
C ASN A 108 0.74 17.27 -24.35
N ILE A 109 0.98 18.55 -24.11
CA ILE A 109 1.44 19.05 -22.80
C ILE A 109 0.26 19.06 -21.84
N ILE A 110 0.25 18.13 -20.89
CA ILE A 110 -0.76 18.04 -19.84
C ILE A 110 -0.48 19.08 -18.74
N LYS A 111 0.81 19.24 -18.38
CA LYS A 111 1.22 20.16 -17.33
C LYS A 111 2.65 20.62 -17.54
N LYS A 112 2.98 21.82 -17.06
CA LYS A 112 4.35 22.32 -16.97
C LYS A 112 4.58 23.03 -15.64
N PHE A 113 5.80 22.93 -15.11
CA PHE A 113 6.19 23.64 -13.89
C PHE A 113 7.70 23.96 -13.90
N LYS A 114 8.10 24.99 -13.15
CA LYS A 114 9.50 25.42 -13.06
C LYS A 114 10.34 24.33 -12.43
N LYS A 115 11.43 23.96 -13.11
CA LYS A 115 12.56 23.29 -12.48
C LYS A 115 13.22 24.33 -11.58
N SER A 116 13.38 24.01 -10.29
CA SER A 116 14.13 24.89 -9.41
C SER A 116 15.58 24.92 -9.89
N ASN A 117 16.23 26.10 -9.88
CA ASN A 117 17.66 26.26 -10.21
C ASN A 117 18.61 25.63 -9.16
N ASN A 118 18.08 24.86 -8.23
CA ASN A 118 18.87 24.29 -7.15
C ASN A 118 19.44 22.95 -7.62
N ASP A 119 20.68 22.98 -8.10
CA ASP A 119 21.41 21.82 -8.65
C ASP A 119 21.56 20.65 -7.68
N LYS A 120 21.24 20.85 -6.40
CA LYS A 120 21.23 19.82 -5.35
C LYS A 120 20.09 18.80 -5.50
N PHE A 121 19.03 19.11 -6.26
CA PHE A 121 17.86 18.25 -6.37
C PHE A 121 17.78 17.58 -7.73
N ASP A 122 17.63 16.26 -7.73
CA ASP A 122 17.38 15.49 -8.94
C ASP A 122 15.97 15.74 -9.49
N ASP A 123 15.78 15.42 -10.76
CA ASP A 123 14.50 15.65 -11.45
C ASP A 123 13.36 14.86 -10.79
N ALA A 124 13.65 13.64 -10.32
CA ALA A 124 12.69 12.81 -9.62
C ALA A 124 12.17 13.46 -8.33
N PHE A 125 13.04 14.08 -7.53
CA PHE A 125 12.67 14.80 -6.32
C PHE A 125 11.82 16.03 -6.64
N LEU A 126 12.21 16.82 -7.64
CA LEU A 126 11.44 18.00 -8.06
C LEU A 126 10.04 17.62 -8.53
N ILE A 127 9.94 16.56 -9.33
CA ILE A 127 8.66 16.02 -9.80
C ILE A 127 7.83 15.46 -8.63
N LYS A 128 8.43 14.72 -7.68
CA LYS A 128 7.75 14.23 -6.47
C LYS A 128 7.17 15.35 -5.63
N ASN A 129 7.93 16.43 -5.42
CA ASN A 129 7.46 17.59 -4.67
C ASN A 129 6.31 18.30 -5.37
N PHE A 130 6.37 18.41 -6.69
CA PHE A 130 5.28 18.93 -7.48
C PHE A 130 4.00 18.08 -7.33
N LEU A 131 4.11 16.76 -7.51
CA LEU A 131 2.99 15.83 -7.33
C LEU A 131 2.38 15.92 -5.93
N LYS A 132 3.22 15.98 -4.89
CA LYS A 132 2.77 16.11 -3.50
C LYS A 132 1.91 17.37 -3.32
N LYS A 133 2.36 18.51 -3.87
CA LYS A 133 1.60 19.77 -3.79
C LYS A 133 0.26 19.67 -4.52
N GLU A 134 0.22 19.10 -5.72
CA GLU A 134 -1.06 18.93 -6.45
C GLU A 134 -2.00 17.95 -5.75
N LEU A 135 -1.49 16.85 -5.19
CA LEU A 135 -2.28 15.89 -4.43
C LEU A 135 -2.91 16.54 -3.20
N LEU A 136 -2.13 17.30 -2.43
CA LEU A 136 -2.63 18.03 -1.27
C LEU A 136 -3.72 19.04 -1.65
N SER A 137 -3.53 19.77 -2.75
CA SER A 137 -4.52 20.74 -3.23
C SER A 137 -5.83 20.07 -3.67
N LYS A 138 -5.75 18.97 -4.43
CA LYS A 138 -6.95 18.20 -4.83
C LYS A 138 -7.64 17.58 -3.62
N PHE A 139 -6.87 17.03 -2.69
CA PHE A 139 -7.41 16.44 -1.47
C PHE A 139 -8.14 17.48 -0.62
N ASP A 140 -7.54 18.66 -0.41
CA ASP A 140 -8.17 19.76 0.35
C ASP A 140 -9.49 20.21 -0.30
N PHE A 141 -9.52 20.32 -1.63
CA PHE A 141 -10.75 20.62 -2.37
C PHE A 141 -11.85 19.57 -2.11
N PHE A 142 -11.56 18.29 -2.30
CA PHE A 142 -12.55 17.22 -2.09
C PHE A 142 -12.95 17.07 -0.62
N ALA A 143 -12.03 17.30 0.32
CA ALA A 143 -12.33 17.28 1.75
C ALA A 143 -13.31 18.39 2.12
N LYS A 144 -13.13 19.60 1.57
CA LYS A 144 -14.06 20.73 1.76
C LYS A 144 -15.43 20.45 1.16
N GLU A 145 -15.49 19.93 -0.06
CA GLU A 145 -16.74 19.52 -0.71
C GLU A 145 -17.51 18.46 0.11
N ALA A 146 -16.79 17.46 0.62
CA ALA A 146 -17.37 16.44 1.49
C ALA A 146 -17.87 17.02 2.82
N ALA A 147 -17.08 17.89 3.46
CA ALA A 147 -17.48 18.56 4.69
C ALA A 147 -18.73 19.42 4.48
N ASN A 148 -18.78 20.20 3.40
CA ASN A 148 -19.95 21.00 3.02
C ASN A 148 -21.18 20.12 2.78
N SER A 149 -21.00 18.96 2.15
CA SER A 149 -22.08 18.00 1.90
C SER A 149 -22.62 17.38 3.19
N ILE A 150 -21.76 17.13 4.18
CA ILE A 150 -22.16 16.66 5.51
C ILE A 150 -22.89 17.76 6.28
N LEU A 151 -22.36 18.98 6.30
CA LEU A 151 -22.95 20.11 7.01
C LEU A 151 -24.33 20.52 6.45
N LYS A 152 -24.54 20.34 5.15
CA LYS A 152 -25.83 20.62 4.48
C LYS A 152 -26.85 19.50 4.63
N LYS A 153 -26.51 18.35 5.22
CA LYS A 153 -27.51 17.31 5.52
C LYS A 153 -28.33 17.74 6.73
N ASN A 154 -29.65 17.79 6.56
CA ASN A 154 -30.56 17.73 7.70
C ASN A 154 -30.38 16.36 8.37
N LEU A 155 -29.79 16.37 9.56
CA LEU A 155 -29.69 15.20 10.41
C LEU A 155 -30.96 15.16 11.27
N ASP A 156 -31.95 14.34 10.86
CA ASP A 156 -33.12 14.04 11.67
C ASP A 156 -32.71 13.16 12.85
N PHE A 157 -32.18 13.80 13.90
CA PHE A 157 -31.90 13.12 15.16
C PHE A 157 -33.23 12.88 15.90
N LYS A 158 -33.75 11.66 15.81
CA LYS A 158 -34.79 11.19 16.74
C LYS A 158 -34.14 10.80 18.06
N TYR A 159 -34.10 11.71 19.01
CA TYR A 159 -33.75 11.40 20.40
C TYR A 159 -35.01 10.99 21.17
N SER A 160 -34.94 9.87 21.89
CA SER A 160 -35.90 9.52 22.93
C SER A 160 -35.20 9.61 24.28
N LEU A 161 -35.60 10.57 25.12
CA LEU A 161 -35.27 10.54 26.54
C LEU A 161 -36.06 9.40 27.17
N ARG A 162 -35.36 8.34 27.56
CA ARG A 162 -35.94 7.27 28.38
C ARG A 162 -35.58 7.58 29.81
N ASP A 163 -36.57 8.02 30.59
CA ASP A 163 -36.47 8.03 32.04
C ASP A 163 -36.28 6.59 32.49
N LYS A 164 -35.05 6.24 32.88
CA LYS A 164 -34.83 5.03 33.67
C LYS A 164 -35.59 5.25 34.97
N LYS A 165 -36.66 4.49 35.20
CA LYS A 165 -37.11 4.21 36.57
C LYS A 165 -35.93 3.55 37.26
N THR A 166 -35.20 4.33 38.05
CA THR A 166 -34.23 3.83 39.03
C THR A 166 -34.98 2.90 39.97
N SER A 167 -34.75 1.60 39.84
CA SER A 167 -34.95 0.66 40.93
C SER A 167 -33.70 0.78 41.81
N TRP A 168 -33.89 1.14 43.07
CA TRP A 168 -32.88 0.96 44.10
C TRP A 168 -32.46 -0.50 44.19
#